data_AF-A0A1B9DAA1-F1
#
_entry.id   AF-A0A1B9DAA1-F1
#
_cell.length_a   1.000
_cell.length_b   1.000
_cell.length_c   1.000
_cell.angle_alpha   90.00
_cell.angle_beta   90.00
_cell.angle_gamma   90.00
#
_symmetry.space_group_name_H-M   'P 1'
#
loop_
_entity.id
_entity.type
_entity.pdbx_description
1 polymer ?
#
loop_
_entity_poly.entity_id
_entity_poly.type
_entity_poly.pdbx_seq_one_letter_code
_entity_poly.pdbx_strand_id
1 'polypeptide(L)'
;MTEAKKRAPAKAPASSNGARKAKPGDKDFPWEAEYPGEEVFVFTASDGTTVGLTKLGPNRRPKPGKLALLDEQGDGIKVLWYFLKLASSDTSRQVQAELEEEDYAAMARQWAEFAGIELGE
;
A
#
# COMPACT_ATOMS: atom_id res chain seq x y z
N MET A 1 18.26 45.83 -43.96
CA MET A 1 17.13 45.38 -43.10
C MET A 1 16.44 44.28 -43.89
N THR A 2 16.39 43.01 -43.49
CA THR A 2 16.07 42.45 -42.17
C THR A 2 16.67 41.04 -41.99
N GLU A 3 16.87 40.73 -40.72
CA GLU A 3 17.50 39.55 -40.10
C GLU A 3 16.89 38.17 -40.40
N ALA A 4 17.73 37.16 -40.26
CA ALA A 4 17.43 35.75 -40.29
C ALA A 4 16.58 35.28 -39.09
N LYS A 5 15.71 34.29 -39.30
CA LYS A 5 15.18 33.47 -38.19
C LYS A 5 15.18 31.99 -38.58
N LYS A 6 16.35 31.35 -38.42
CA LYS A 6 16.48 29.88 -38.40
C LYS A 6 15.65 29.35 -37.23
N ARG A 7 14.60 28.60 -37.52
CA ARG A 7 13.85 27.83 -36.52
C ARG A 7 14.75 26.70 -36.04
N ALA A 8 15.09 26.71 -34.76
CA ALA A 8 15.72 25.57 -34.09
C ALA A 8 14.74 24.38 -34.10
N PRO A 9 15.23 23.14 -34.25
CA PRO A 9 14.37 21.96 -34.10
C PRO A 9 13.86 21.91 -32.66
N ALA A 10 12.53 21.75 -32.52
CA ALA A 10 11.91 21.51 -31.23
C ALA A 10 12.54 20.25 -30.61
N LYS A 11 13.16 20.42 -29.46
CA LYS A 11 13.68 19.33 -28.63
C LYS A 11 12.47 18.47 -28.27
N ALA A 12 12.29 17.33 -28.93
CA ALA A 12 11.36 16.31 -28.49
C ALA A 12 11.68 16.02 -27.02
N PRO A 13 10.67 15.89 -26.14
CA PRO A 13 10.96 15.45 -24.78
C PRO A 13 11.69 14.12 -24.89
N ALA A 14 12.86 14.06 -24.25
CA ALA A 14 13.67 12.87 -24.20
C ALA A 14 12.77 11.72 -23.74
N SER A 15 12.56 10.74 -24.61
CA SER A 15 11.98 9.46 -24.23
C SER A 15 12.84 8.94 -23.08
N SER A 16 12.30 8.96 -21.86
CA SER A 16 13.02 8.50 -20.69
C SER A 16 13.39 7.04 -20.91
N ASN A 17 14.70 6.82 -20.94
CA ASN A 17 15.34 5.52 -20.95
C ASN A 17 14.63 4.55 -20.00
N GLY A 18 14.16 3.43 -20.55
CA GLY A 18 14.05 2.13 -19.88
C GLY A 18 13.72 2.16 -18.40
N ALA A 19 12.64 2.84 -17.99
CA ALA A 19 12.11 2.73 -16.64
C ALA A 19 11.78 1.25 -16.43
N ARG A 20 12.60 0.56 -15.63
CA ARG A 20 12.23 -0.77 -15.12
C ARG A 20 10.84 -0.60 -14.54
N LYS A 21 9.90 -1.48 -14.94
CA LYS A 21 8.58 -1.50 -14.30
C LYS A 21 8.81 -1.53 -12.79
N ALA A 22 8.30 -0.53 -12.08
CA ALA A 22 8.38 -0.47 -10.64
C ALA A 22 7.87 -1.80 -10.08
N LYS A 23 8.62 -2.37 -9.14
CA LYS A 23 8.29 -3.63 -8.49
C LYS A 23 7.60 -3.35 -7.17
N PRO A 24 6.80 -4.29 -6.66
CA PRO A 24 6.29 -4.20 -5.29
C PRO A 24 7.43 -3.93 -4.31
N GLY A 25 7.23 -2.96 -3.42
CA GLY A 25 8.27 -2.47 -2.51
C GLY A 25 9.01 -1.22 -2.98
N ASP A 26 9.02 -0.93 -4.29
CA ASP A 26 9.65 0.30 -4.79
C ASP A 26 8.83 1.54 -4.41
N LYS A 27 9.51 2.68 -4.23
CA LYS A 27 8.87 3.96 -3.91
C LYS A 27 7.82 4.41 -4.93
N ASP A 28 8.05 4.10 -6.20
CA ASP A 28 7.20 4.51 -7.32
C ASP A 28 6.23 3.39 -7.77
N PHE A 29 6.07 2.33 -6.96
CA PHE A 29 5.11 1.27 -7.27
C PHE A 29 3.67 1.78 -7.16
N PRO A 30 2.83 1.59 -8.20
CA PRO A 30 1.47 2.13 -8.23
C PRO A 30 0.50 1.26 -7.40
N TRP A 31 0.57 1.37 -6.07
CA TRP A 31 -0.26 0.57 -5.15
C TRP A 31 -1.75 0.71 -5.40
N GLU A 32 -2.22 1.84 -5.92
CA GLU A 32 -3.62 2.08 -6.29
C GLU A 32 -4.14 1.10 -7.34
N ALA A 33 -3.26 0.61 -8.22
CA ALA A 33 -3.64 -0.39 -9.22
C ALA A 33 -3.95 -1.76 -8.61
N GLU A 34 -3.38 -2.07 -7.44
CA GLU A 34 -3.66 -3.31 -6.70
C GLU A 34 -5.01 -3.28 -5.96
N TYR A 35 -5.59 -2.09 -5.79
CA TYR A 35 -6.84 -1.85 -5.04
C TYR A 35 -7.81 -0.96 -5.84
N PRO A 36 -8.29 -1.43 -7.02
CA PRO A 36 -9.11 -0.61 -7.89
C PRO A 36 -10.43 -0.20 -7.23
N GLY A 37 -10.65 1.12 -7.13
CA GLY A 37 -11.87 1.70 -6.55
C GLY A 37 -11.91 1.69 -5.02
N GLU A 38 -10.79 1.39 -4.37
CA GLU A 38 -10.65 1.47 -2.91
C GLU A 38 -9.67 2.57 -2.52
N GLU A 39 -9.79 3.06 -1.28
CA GLU A 39 -8.86 4.04 -0.72
C GLU A 39 -7.61 3.32 -0.21
N VAL A 40 -6.44 3.74 -0.70
CA VAL A 40 -5.16 3.07 -0.44
C VAL A 40 -4.34 3.86 0.56
N PHE A 41 -3.90 3.17 1.61
CA PHE A 41 -2.86 3.59 2.51
C PHE A 41 -1.52 3.06 2.02
N VAL A 42 -0.53 3.94 1.87
CA VAL A 42 0.84 3.55 1.51
C VAL A 42 1.76 3.84 2.69
N PHE A 43 2.26 2.78 3.29
CA PHE A 43 3.31 2.86 4.31
C PHE A 43 4.68 2.91 3.63
N THR A 44 5.59 3.72 4.17
CA THR A 44 7.01 3.73 3.77
C THR A 44 7.85 3.33 4.97
N ALA A 45 8.52 2.19 4.87
CA ALA A 45 9.42 1.67 5.88
C ALA A 45 10.71 2.50 5.97
N SER A 46 11.48 2.27 7.02
CA SER A 46 12.73 3.01 7.31
C SER A 46 13.78 2.91 6.20
N ASP A 47 13.81 1.79 5.48
CA ASP A 47 14.71 1.50 4.35
C ASP A 47 14.21 2.09 3.01
N GLY A 48 13.03 2.70 2.99
CA GLY A 48 12.38 3.24 1.79
C GLY A 48 11.48 2.25 1.06
N THR A 49 11.33 1.01 1.55
CA THR A 49 10.38 0.03 1.02
C THR A 49 8.95 0.53 1.23
N THR A 50 8.11 0.44 0.21
CA THR A 50 6.70 0.84 0.31
C THR A 50 5.77 -0.36 0.38
N VAL A 51 4.70 -0.23 1.17
CA VAL A 51 3.64 -1.24 1.29
C VAL A 51 2.28 -0.58 1.15
N GLY A 52 1.48 -1.06 0.19
CA GLY A 52 0.11 -0.59 0.00
C GLY A 52 -0.89 -1.48 0.73
N LEU A 53 -1.79 -0.87 1.50
CA LEU A 53 -2.93 -1.50 2.17
C LEU A 53 -4.20 -0.72 1.81
N THR A 54 -5.37 -1.32 1.99
CA THR A 54 -6.64 -0.63 1.78
C THR A 54 -7.40 -0.44 3.08
N LYS A 55 -8.38 0.47 3.07
CA LYS A 55 -9.43 0.48 4.08
C LYS A 55 -10.28 -0.78 3.95
N LEU A 56 -10.92 -1.22 5.04
CA LEU A 56 -11.96 -2.26 4.96
C LEU A 56 -13.20 -1.72 4.23
N GLY A 57 -13.11 -1.69 2.91
CA GLY A 57 -14.19 -1.28 2.03
C GLY A 57 -15.37 -2.27 2.06
N PRO A 58 -16.49 -1.92 1.40
CA PRO A 58 -17.67 -2.80 1.34
C PRO A 58 -17.36 -4.20 0.75
N ASN A 59 -16.33 -4.30 -0.09
CA ASN A 59 -15.88 -5.56 -0.70
C ASN A 59 -15.05 -6.45 0.23
N ARG A 60 -14.54 -5.90 1.34
CA ARG A 60 -13.59 -6.57 2.26
C ARG A 60 -14.15 -6.66 3.68
N ARG A 61 -15.47 -6.81 3.80
CA ARG A 61 -16.16 -6.88 5.09
C ARG A 61 -15.78 -8.16 5.85
N PRO A 62 -15.47 -8.06 7.15
CA PRO A 62 -15.25 -9.23 7.99
C PRO A 62 -16.52 -10.08 8.07
N LYS A 63 -16.35 -11.40 8.05
CA LYS A 63 -17.45 -12.35 8.24
C LYS A 63 -17.87 -12.34 9.71
N PRO A 64 -19.12 -11.98 10.06
CA PRO A 64 -19.54 -11.83 11.46
C PRO A 64 -19.28 -13.08 12.32
N GLY A 65 -19.60 -14.26 11.81
CA GLY A 65 -19.37 -15.51 12.55
C GLY A 65 -17.88 -15.83 12.76
N LYS A 66 -16.98 -15.39 11.87
CA LYS A 66 -15.54 -15.57 12.08
C LYS A 66 -15.01 -14.58 13.13
N LEU A 67 -15.52 -13.34 13.12
CA LEU A 67 -15.15 -12.32 14.10
C LEU A 67 -15.60 -12.74 15.51
N ALA A 68 -16.84 -13.19 15.68
CA ALA A 68 -17.36 -13.68 16.96
C ALA A 68 -16.52 -14.82 17.54
N LEU A 69 -16.12 -15.79 16.70
CA LEU A 69 -15.27 -16.90 17.15
C LEU A 69 -13.87 -16.47 17.58
N LEU A 70 -13.32 -15.40 16.98
CA LEU A 70 -12.01 -14.88 17.36
C LEU A 70 -12.08 -14.08 18.67
N ASP A 71 -13.17 -13.32 18.85
CA ASP A 71 -13.47 -12.56 20.05
C ASP A 71 -13.67 -13.47 21.26
N GLU A 72 -14.49 -14.52 21.13
CA GLU A 72 -14.72 -15.54 22.18
C GLU A 72 -13.43 -16.27 22.60
N GLN A 73 -12.44 -16.37 21.72
CA GLN A 73 -11.15 -16.99 22.01
C GLN A 73 -10.20 -16.05 22.77
N GLY A 74 -10.53 -14.76 22.90
CA GLY A 74 -9.68 -13.76 23.53
C GLY A 74 -8.33 -13.55 22.81
N ASP A 75 -8.27 -13.88 21.52
CA ASP A 75 -7.02 -13.89 20.75
C ASP A 75 -6.93 -12.63 19.86
N GLY A 76 -6.63 -11.51 20.51
CA GLY A 76 -6.54 -10.19 19.86
C GLY A 76 -5.55 -10.16 18.68
N ILE A 77 -4.47 -10.95 18.74
CA ILE A 77 -3.52 -11.03 17.64
C ILE A 77 -4.11 -11.76 16.42
N LYS A 78 -4.91 -12.81 16.60
CA LYS A 78 -5.65 -13.43 15.48
C LYS A 78 -6.71 -12.49 14.90
N VAL A 79 -7.35 -11.65 15.72
CA VAL A 79 -8.29 -10.62 15.24
C VAL A 79 -7.55 -9.62 14.36
N LEU A 80 -6.42 -9.08 14.82
CA LEU A 80 -5.56 -8.18 14.04
C LEU A 80 -5.14 -8.82 12.71
N TRP A 81 -4.64 -10.05 12.75
CA TRP A 81 -4.22 -10.77 11.54
C TRP A 81 -5.35 -11.02 10.55
N TYR A 82 -6.56 -11.25 11.05
CA TYR A 82 -7.72 -11.40 10.19
C TYR A 82 -8.00 -10.11 9.42
N PHE A 83 -7.93 -8.97 10.09
CA PHE A 83 -8.11 -7.68 9.46
C PHE A 83 -7.00 -7.30 8.49
N LEU A 84 -5.74 -7.51 8.85
CA LEU A 84 -4.60 -7.28 7.96
C LEU A 84 -4.71 -8.12 6.68
N LYS A 85 -5.16 -9.38 6.79
CA LYS A 85 -5.44 -10.22 5.61
C LYS A 85 -6.53 -9.67 4.72
N LEU A 86 -7.57 -9.08 5.28
CA LEU A 86 -8.64 -8.43 4.51
C LEU A 86 -8.13 -7.17 3.82
N ALA A 87 -7.31 -6.38 4.49
CA ALA A 87 -6.78 -5.11 3.99
C ALA A 87 -5.63 -5.25 2.98
N SER A 88 -4.98 -6.42 2.93
CA SER A 88 -3.82 -6.64 2.06
C SER A 88 -4.19 -7.38 0.77
N SER A 89 -3.61 -6.98 -0.35
CA SER A 89 -3.47 -7.83 -1.54
C SER A 89 -2.38 -8.89 -1.31
N ASP A 90 -2.30 -9.90 -2.20
CA ASP A 90 -1.21 -10.87 -2.15
C ASP A 90 0.15 -10.21 -2.35
N THR A 91 0.22 -9.25 -3.27
CA THR A 91 1.42 -8.43 -3.54
C THR A 91 1.87 -7.70 -2.28
N SER A 92 0.94 -7.05 -1.57
CA SER A 92 1.24 -6.34 -0.33
C SER A 92 1.73 -7.29 0.76
N ARG A 93 1.11 -8.46 0.92
CA ARG A 93 1.54 -9.47 1.91
C ARG A 93 2.97 -9.95 1.68
N GLN A 94 3.40 -10.05 0.43
CA GLN A 94 4.77 -10.44 0.12
C GLN A 94 5.77 -9.39 0.60
N VAL A 95 5.48 -8.11 0.40
CA VAL A 95 6.36 -7.04 0.89
C VAL A 95 6.34 -6.97 2.42
N GLN A 96 5.17 -7.15 3.04
CA GLN A 96 5.03 -7.19 4.49
C GLN A 96 5.86 -8.29 5.15
N ALA A 97 6.00 -9.44 4.48
CA ALA A 97 6.78 -10.57 5.01
C ALA A 97 8.29 -10.28 5.09
N GLU A 98 8.76 -9.29 4.33
CA GLU A 98 10.16 -8.85 4.33
C GLU A 98 10.40 -7.64 5.26
N LEU A 99 9.35 -7.09 5.88
CA LEU A 99 9.50 -5.98 6.82
C LEU A 99 10.12 -6.44 8.14
N GLU A 100 11.01 -5.61 8.66
CA GLU A 100 11.49 -5.73 10.04
C GLU A 100 10.33 -5.56 11.03
N GLU A 101 10.46 -6.17 12.21
CA GLU A 101 9.37 -6.22 13.22
C GLU A 101 8.88 -4.82 13.62
N GLU A 102 9.80 -3.86 13.76
CA GLU A 102 9.48 -2.47 14.12
C GLU A 102 8.66 -1.77 13.02
N ASP A 103 9.08 -1.93 11.76
CA ASP A 103 8.38 -1.35 10.61
C ASP A 103 7.03 -2.03 10.37
N TYR A 104 6.94 -3.35 10.56
CA TYR A 104 5.67 -4.08 10.49
C TYR A 104 4.69 -3.61 11.58
N ALA A 105 5.16 -3.44 12.82
CA ALA A 105 4.34 -2.94 13.91
C ALA A 105 3.87 -1.49 13.67
N ALA A 106 4.76 -0.62 13.16
CA ALA A 106 4.42 0.74 12.79
C ALA A 106 3.38 0.79 11.66
N MET A 107 3.57 -0.03 10.62
CA MET A 107 2.62 -0.18 9.51
C MET A 107 1.25 -0.61 10.02
N ALA A 108 1.17 -1.64 10.87
CA ALA A 108 -0.10 -2.14 11.39
C ALA A 108 -0.86 -1.08 12.19
N ARG A 109 -0.15 -0.30 13.01
CA ARG A 109 -0.73 0.81 13.80
C ARG A 109 -1.26 1.94 12.90
N GLN A 110 -0.44 2.42 11.96
CA GLN A 110 -0.85 3.51 11.06
C GLN A 110 -1.99 3.09 10.14
N TRP A 111 -1.96 1.84 9.65
CA TRP A 111 -3.06 1.29 8.87
C TRP A 111 -4.36 1.23 9.69
N ALA A 112 -4.31 0.81 10.94
CA ALA A 112 -5.49 0.74 11.78
C ALA A 112 -6.07 2.13 12.06
N GLU A 113 -5.22 3.13 12.31
CA GLU A 113 -5.62 4.54 12.42
C GLU A 113 -6.29 5.03 11.14
N PHE A 114 -5.68 4.78 9.98
CA PHE A 114 -6.26 5.08 8.67
C PHE A 114 -7.61 4.38 8.44
N ALA A 115 -7.74 3.13 8.88
CA ALA A 115 -8.97 2.36 8.77
C ALA A 115 -10.06 2.79 9.76
N GLY A 116 -9.72 3.58 10.79
CA GLY A 116 -10.61 3.94 11.90
C GLY A 116 -10.91 2.75 12.81
N ILE A 117 -9.95 1.85 13.00
CA ILE A 117 -10.07 0.67 13.86
C ILE A 117 -9.24 0.93 15.12
N GLU A 118 -9.88 0.84 16.29
CA GLU A 118 -9.16 0.80 17.55
C GLU A 118 -8.48 -0.57 17.69
N LEU A 119 -7.15 -0.58 17.65
CA LEU A 119 -6.39 -1.74 18.09
C LEU A 119 -6.44 -1.73 19.62
N GLY A 120 -7.13 -2.70 20.22
CA GLY A 120 -7.09 -2.88 21.67
C GLY A 120 -5.65 -3.04 22.14
N GLU A 121 -5.30 -2.36 23.24
CA GLU A 121 -4.01 -2.47 23.93
C GLU A 121 -3.77 -3.87 24.51
#